data_AF-A0A851GWT6-F1
#
_entry.id   AF-A0A851GWT6-F1
#
_cell.length_a   1.000
_cell.length_b   1.000
_cell.length_c   1.000
_cell.angle_alpha   90.00
_cell.angle_beta   90.00
_cell.angle_gamma   90.00
#
_symmetry.space_group_name_H-M   'P 1'
#
loop_
_entity.id
_entity.type
_entity.pdbx_description
1 polymer ?
#
loop_
_entity_poly.entity_id
_entity_poly.type
_entity_poly.pdbx_seq_one_letter_code
_entity_poly.pdbx_strand_id
1 'polypeptide(L)'
;MGLALKGLLGELESCRSKGMVADEVIHVDAVRMLEIPLDLNSCRELRVLSHVFGVSDKQSALAAVVLRAALMDLQEHLDEDLDALAEAARVLMADPCQKASEVI
;
A
#
# COMPACT_ATOMS: atom_id res chain seq x y z
N MET A 1 -7.08 5.35 -5.53
CA MET A 1 -7.18 4.32 -4.49
C MET A 1 -6.92 2.99 -5.16
N GLY A 2 -5.79 2.36 -4.79
CA GLY A 2 -5.34 1.11 -5.41
C GLY A 2 -6.23 -0.07 -5.08
N LEU A 3 -6.03 -1.15 -5.85
CA LEU A 3 -6.90 -2.32 -5.88
C LEU A 3 -6.78 -3.15 -4.61
N ALA A 4 -5.59 -3.23 -4.00
CA ALA A 4 -5.35 -4.02 -2.80
C ALA A 4 -6.02 -3.40 -1.56
N LEU A 5 -5.93 -2.08 -1.36
CA LEU A 5 -6.59 -1.42 -0.23
C LEU A 5 -8.12 -1.48 -0.34
N LYS A 6 -8.66 -1.35 -1.57
CA LYS A 6 -10.09 -1.53 -1.81
C LYS A 6 -10.55 -2.96 -1.55
N GLY A 7 -9.78 -3.95 -1.98
CA GLY A 7 -10.04 -5.37 -1.72
C GLY A 7 -10.11 -5.66 -0.23
N LEU A 8 -9.11 -5.20 0.52
CA LEU A 8 -9.06 -5.34 1.98
C LEU A 8 -10.29 -4.74 2.66
N LEU A 9 -10.67 -3.50 2.30
CA LEU A 9 -11.87 -2.88 2.86
C LEU A 9 -13.13 -3.69 2.51
N GLY A 10 -13.26 -4.18 1.29
CA GLY A 10 -14.36 -5.04 0.87
C GLY A 10 -14.47 -6.32 1.69
N GLU A 11 -13.35 -6.97 2.00
CA GLU A 11 -13.31 -8.17 2.85
C GLU A 11 -13.72 -7.87 4.30
N LEU A 12 -13.21 -6.78 4.87
CA LEU A 12 -13.58 -6.33 6.22
C LEU A 12 -15.06 -5.97 6.31
N GLU A 13 -15.61 -5.32 5.28
CA GLU A 13 -17.05 -5.03 5.21
C GLU A 13 -17.90 -6.30 5.00
N SER A 14 -17.39 -7.28 4.25
CA SER A 14 -18.02 -8.60 4.11
C SER A 14 -18.10 -9.31 5.46
N CYS A 15 -17.02 -9.28 6.25
CA CYS A 15 -17.02 -9.86 7.60
C CYS A 15 -18.03 -9.17 8.51
N ARG A 16 -18.04 -7.83 8.51
CA ARG A 16 -19.00 -7.02 9.28
C ARG A 16 -20.45 -7.33 8.91
N SER A 17 -20.77 -7.35 7.62
CA SER A 17 -22.15 -7.62 7.14
C SER A 17 -22.64 -9.03 7.48
N LYS A 18 -21.73 -10.01 7.58
CA LYS A 18 -22.03 -11.39 7.96
C LYS A 18 -21.97 -11.64 9.47
N GLY A 19 -21.62 -10.64 10.28
CA GLY A 19 -21.42 -10.79 11.73
C GLY A 19 -20.22 -11.68 12.09
N MET A 20 -19.27 -11.84 11.18
CA MET A 20 -18.07 -12.65 11.37
C MET A 20 -16.94 -11.81 11.96
N VAL A 21 -16.07 -12.45 12.74
CA VAL A 21 -14.89 -11.81 13.32
C VAL A 21 -13.87 -11.58 12.20
N ALA A 22 -13.39 -10.34 12.06
CA ALA A 22 -12.41 -9.97 11.04
C ALA A 22 -10.97 -10.46 11.34
N ASP A 23 -10.80 -11.29 12.36
CA ASP A 23 -9.51 -11.71 12.90
C ASP A 23 -8.62 -12.42 11.89
N GLU A 24 -9.20 -13.27 11.04
CA GLU A 24 -8.46 -13.98 9.99
C GLU A 24 -8.01 -13.02 8.88
N VAL A 25 -8.80 -11.99 8.57
CA VAL A 25 -8.49 -10.98 7.54
C VAL A 25 -7.35 -10.06 7.98
N ILE A 26 -7.30 -9.74 9.28
CA ILE A 26 -6.26 -8.87 9.84
C ILE A 26 -5.03 -9.62 10.36
N HIS A 27 -4.99 -10.95 10.21
CA HIS A 27 -3.86 -11.72 10.68
C HIS A 27 -2.62 -11.44 9.82
N VAL A 28 -1.50 -11.11 10.47
CA VAL A 28 -0.23 -10.87 9.82
C VAL A 28 0.85 -11.64 10.56
N ASP A 29 1.50 -12.56 9.86
CA ASP A 29 2.74 -13.18 10.32
C ASP A 29 3.87 -12.14 10.29
N ALA A 30 4.12 -11.53 11.44
CA ALA A 30 5.15 -10.52 11.59
C ALA A 30 6.54 -11.15 11.54
N VAL A 31 7.22 -11.02 10.39
CA VAL A 31 8.62 -11.47 10.22
C VAL A 31 9.60 -10.48 10.88
N ARG A 32 9.21 -9.20 11.01
CA ARG A 32 9.94 -8.14 11.74
C ARG A 32 8.96 -7.15 12.36
N MET A 33 9.31 -6.65 13.54
CA MET A 33 8.58 -5.57 14.21
C MET A 33 9.21 -4.22 13.83
N LEU A 34 8.38 -3.27 13.39
CA LEU A 34 8.79 -1.90 13.08
C LEU A 34 8.06 -0.95 14.01
N GLU A 35 8.81 -0.13 14.74
CA GLU A 35 8.26 0.96 15.53
C GLU A 35 8.30 2.23 14.69
N ILE A 36 7.15 2.60 14.10
CA ILE A 36 7.03 3.79 13.26
C ILE A 36 6.16 4.80 14.00
N PRO A 37 6.64 6.04 14.23
CA PRO A 37 5.81 7.07 14.81
C PRO A 37 4.68 7.42 13.83
N LEU A 38 3.44 7.24 14.28
CA LEU A 38 2.25 7.67 13.57
C LEU A 38 1.79 9.02 14.12
N ASP A 39 1.26 9.88 13.26
CA ASP A 39 0.64 11.11 13.69
C ASP A 39 -0.68 10.86 14.43
N LEU A 40 -1.13 11.87 15.18
CA LEU A 40 -2.32 11.81 16.01
C LEU A 40 -3.61 11.59 15.20
N ASN A 41 -3.67 12.04 13.94
CA ASN A 41 -4.84 11.88 13.10
C ASN A 41 -4.93 10.44 12.58
N SER A 42 -3.84 9.89 12.07
CA SER A 42 -3.75 8.47 11.65
C SER A 42 -4.10 7.51 12.78
N CYS A 43 -3.63 7.79 14.00
CA CYS A 43 -3.99 7.00 15.18
C CYS A 43 -5.50 7.03 15.49
N ARG A 44 -6.15 8.18 15.28
CA ARG A 44 -7.60 8.32 15.50
C ARG A 44 -8.38 7.54 14.44
N GLU A 45 -8.00 7.64 13.18
CA GLU A 45 -8.64 6.93 12.09
C GLU A 45 -8.54 5.42 12.26
N LEU A 46 -7.34 4.91 12.60
CA LEU A 46 -7.14 3.49 12.90
C LEU A 46 -8.00 3.02 14.07
N ARG A 47 -8.15 3.83 15.12
CA ARG A 47 -9.04 3.51 16.24
C ARG A 47 -10.49 3.41 15.80
N VAL A 48 -10.98 4.36 15.00
CA VAL A 48 -12.34 4.34 14.46
C VAL A 48 -12.54 3.09 13.59
N LEU A 49 -11.62 2.81 12.68
CA LEU A 49 -11.68 1.61 11.83
C LEU A 49 -11.68 0.33 12.67
N SER A 50 -10.86 0.27 13.72
CA SER A 50 -10.82 -0.90 14.62
C SER A 50 -12.16 -1.15 15.32
N HIS A 51 -12.88 -0.08 15.69
CA HIS A 51 -14.22 -0.20 16.26
C HIS A 51 -15.25 -0.61 15.21
N VAL A 52 -15.19 -0.03 14.01
CA VAL A 52 -16.12 -0.35 12.90
C VAL A 52 -16.03 -1.81 12.49
N PHE A 53 -14.84 -2.41 12.54
CA PHE A 53 -14.61 -3.81 12.15
C PHE A 53 -14.54 -4.79 13.33
N GLY A 54 -14.85 -4.35 14.55
CA GLY A 54 -14.92 -5.24 15.72
C GLY A 54 -13.56 -5.77 16.19
N VAL A 55 -12.46 -5.09 15.87
CA VAL A 55 -11.07 -5.47 16.17
C VAL A 55 -10.37 -4.43 17.06
N SER A 56 -11.12 -3.91 18.05
CA SER A 56 -10.69 -2.83 18.96
C SER A 56 -9.37 -3.12 19.68
N ASP A 57 -9.09 -4.39 20.01
CA ASP A 57 -7.88 -4.83 20.72
C ASP A 57 -6.70 -5.14 19.78
N LYS A 58 -6.90 -5.00 18.46
CA LYS A 58 -5.93 -5.39 17.42
C LYS A 58 -5.59 -4.24 16.46
N GLN A 59 -5.50 -3.03 16.99
CA GLN A 59 -5.17 -1.82 16.23
C GLN A 59 -3.83 -1.93 15.49
N SER A 60 -2.82 -2.58 16.10
CA SER A 60 -1.52 -2.80 15.46
C SER A 60 -1.59 -3.73 14.26
N ALA A 61 -2.38 -4.82 14.36
CA ALA A 61 -2.58 -5.76 13.27
C ALA A 61 -3.36 -5.08 12.12
N LEU A 62 -4.42 -4.33 12.43
CA LEU A 62 -5.15 -3.55 11.43
C LEU A 62 -4.23 -2.55 10.72
N ALA A 63 -3.39 -1.82 11.47
CA ALA A 63 -2.43 -0.88 10.90
C ALA A 63 -1.41 -1.59 9.98
N ALA A 64 -0.92 -2.76 10.37
CA ALA A 64 0.01 -3.54 9.56
C ALA A 64 -0.61 -4.02 8.24
N VAL A 65 -1.87 -4.45 8.26
CA VAL A 65 -2.57 -4.93 7.06
C VAL A 65 -2.89 -3.76 6.13
N VAL A 66 -3.34 -2.63 6.68
CA VAL A 66 -3.57 -1.40 5.92
C VAL A 66 -2.27 -0.91 5.27
N LEU A 67 -1.17 -0.89 6.03
CA LEU A 67 0.15 -0.52 5.50
C LEU A 67 0.60 -1.49 4.41
N ARG A 68 0.42 -2.80 4.62
CA ARG A 68 0.74 -3.82 3.61
C ARG A 68 -0.06 -3.61 2.32
N ALA A 69 -1.37 -3.38 2.42
CA ALA A 69 -2.21 -3.13 1.25
C ALA A 69 -1.79 -1.84 0.52
N ALA A 70 -1.50 -0.77 1.26
CA ALA A 70 -1.00 0.47 0.68
C ALA A 70 0.38 0.30 0.01
N LEU A 71 1.28 -0.50 0.59
CA LEU A 71 2.57 -0.82 -0.02
C LEU A 71 2.42 -1.67 -1.29
N MET A 72 1.48 -2.62 -1.30
CA MET A 72 1.19 -3.41 -2.51
C MET A 72 0.64 -2.52 -3.63
N ASP A 73 -0.26 -1.59 -3.30
CA ASP A 73 -0.77 -0.60 -4.26
C ASP A 73 0.37 0.28 -4.82
N LEU A 74 1.33 0.69 -3.97
CA LEU A 74 2.51 1.46 -4.41
C LEU A 74 3.47 0.63 -5.28
N GLN A 75 3.65 -0.66 -4.96
CA GLN A 75 4.49 -1.56 -5.73
C GLN A 75 3.89 -1.86 -7.11
N GLU A 76 2.56 -2.01 -7.21
CA GLU A 76 1.87 -2.32 -8.46
C GLU A 76 2.12 -1.25 -9.55
N HIS A 77 2.30 0.01 -9.15
CA HIS A 77 2.58 1.11 -10.08
C HIS A 77 4.09 1.34 -10.30
N LEU A 78 4.95 0.78 -9.43
CA LEU A 78 6.39 1.00 -9.48
C LEU A 78 7.03 0.35 -10.72
N ASP A 79 6.57 -0.84 -11.09
CA ASP A 79 7.09 -1.56 -12.25
C ASP A 79 6.75 -0.81 -13.56
N GLU A 80 5.52 -0.29 -13.66
CA GLU A 80 5.08 0.53 -14.81
C GLU A 80 5.85 1.85 -14.90
N ASP A 81 6.09 2.51 -13.77
CA ASP A 81 6.88 3.74 -13.70
C ASP A 81 8.36 3.50 -14.08
N LEU A 82 8.93 2.35 -13.69
CA LEU A 82 10.28 1.95 -14.05
C LEU A 82 10.41 1.62 -15.54
N ASP A 83 9.41 0.94 -16.12
CA ASP A 83 9.36 0.67 -17.56
C ASP A 83 9.18 1.97 -18.36
N ALA A 84 8.31 2.87 -17.91
CA ALA A 84 8.14 4.19 -18.52
C ALA A 84 9.44 5.02 -18.46
N LEU A 85 10.17 4.96 -17.34
CA LEU A 85 11.47 5.61 -17.19
C LEU A 85 12.53 5.00 -18.11
N ALA A 86 12.56 3.67 -18.22
CA ALA A 86 13.49 2.97 -19.11
C ALA A 86 13.22 3.32 -20.58
N GLU A 87 11.95 3.41 -20.97
CA GLU A 87 11.56 3.79 -22.33
C GLU A 87 11.88 5.26 -22.61
N ALA A 88 11.60 6.16 -21.66
CA ALA A 88 12.00 7.57 -21.76
C ALA A 88 13.53 7.72 -21.90
N ALA A 89 14.31 6.94 -21.15
CA ALA A 89 15.76 6.92 -21.25
C ALA A 89 16.25 6.41 -22.62
N ARG A 90 15.63 5.36 -23.18
CA ARG A 90 15.94 4.88 -24.55
C ARG A 90 15.63 5.91 -25.61
N VAL A 91 14.49 6.59 -25.50
CA VAL A 91 14.08 7.65 -26.44
C VAL A 91 15.06 8.82 -26.37
N LEU A 92 15.50 9.22 -25.17
CA LEU A 92 16.54 10.24 -24.99
C LEU A 92 17.89 9.80 -25.60
N MET A 93 18.36 8.58 -25.35
CA MET A 93 19.61 8.07 -25.94
C MET A 93 19.53 7.88 -27.47
N ALA A 94 18.32 7.73 -28.02
CA ALA A 94 18.09 7.68 -29.45
C ALA A 94 17.94 9.07 -30.10
N ASP A 95 17.89 10.15 -29.30
CA ASP A 95 17.74 11.51 -29.79
C ASP A 95 19.03 11.95 -30.55
N PRO A 96 18.93 12.29 -31.85
CA PRO A 96 20.06 12.74 -32.65
C PRO A 96 20.77 13.99 -32.09
N CYS A 97 20.12 14.78 -31.24
CA CYS A 97 20.73 15.93 -30.57
C CYS A 97 21.75 15.52 -29.48
N GLN A 98 21.57 14.39 -28.78
CA GLN A 98 22.55 13.89 -27.80
C GLN A 98 23.78 13.26 -28.49
N LYS A 99 23.57 12.53 -29.59
CA LYS A 99 24.68 12.00 -30.41
C LYS A 99 25.55 13.09 -31.04
N ALA A 100 24.99 14.27 -31.31
CA ALA A 100 25.76 15.41 -31.80
C ALA A 100 26.62 16.08 -30.71
N SER A 101 26.23 15.96 -29.42
CA SER A 101 26.96 16.55 -28.30
C SER A 101 28.12 15.69 -27.80
N GLU A 102 28.14 14.38 -28.08
CA GLU A 102 29.27 13.49 -27.72
C GLU A 102 30.42 13.51 -28.75
N VAL A 103 30.24 14.19 -29.89
CA VAL A 103 31.21 14.29 -31.00
C VAL A 103 31.98 15.62 -30.98
N ILE A 104 31.72 16.52 -30.02
CA ILE A 104 32.43 17.79 -29.81
C ILE A 104 33.25 17.70 -28.53
#